data_AF-O44601-F1
#
_entry.id   AF-O44601-F1
#
_cell.length_a   1.000
_cell.length_b   1.000
_cell.length_c   1.000
_cell.angle_alpha   90.00
_cell.angle_beta   90.00
_cell.angle_gamma   90.00
#
_symmetry.space_group_name_H-M   'P 1'
#
loop_
_entity.id
_entity.type
_entity.pdbx_description
1 polymer ?
#
loop_
_entity_poly.entity_id
_entity_poly.type
_entity_poly.pdbx_seq_one_letter_code
_entity_poly.pdbx_strand_id
1 'polypeptide(L)'
;MTESQLKSTFSNMKHLIGSLLVKETLLKSSKFLAGLKSIECGGLNRVRKTIADNLVPQVEWIGNANLQELGLLNLTSLNCFSMEISSSRKMETLSLPNLKNFSVPNSIDEKVGIRIAPSSSNFCISTEEMLNLIENEKSLIQEIDAKYCSPPSPVPHGKWCNSTVTTLLIKEGCTQIFGNLVIDPENEHLVSQLKMVEVIFGGLIIRGTNLTKIDFFGSLKYIWVLDKTTSAILVENNPNLVDFSFPELKIAKSKALPIIVFENNNNALASDSKYCYRFQNVVNVTGHRQMFFDGKSCG
;
A
#
# COMPACT_ATOMS: atom_id res chain seq x y z
N MET A 1 25.87 23.85 -3.48
CA MET A 1 26.79 22.70 -3.56
C MET A 1 26.43 21.87 -4.78
N THR A 2 27.42 21.30 -5.46
CA THR A 2 27.20 20.32 -6.54
C THR A 2 26.83 18.95 -5.96
N GLU A 3 26.26 18.06 -6.78
CA GLU A 3 25.98 16.67 -6.37
C GLU A 3 27.27 15.93 -5.95
N SER A 4 28.40 16.20 -6.62
CA SER A 4 29.70 15.64 -6.26
C SER A 4 30.20 16.12 -4.89
N GLN A 5 29.99 17.40 -4.57
CA GLN A 5 30.31 17.95 -3.25
C GLN A 5 29.44 17.29 -2.17
N LEU A 6 28.14 17.21 -2.37
CA LEU A 6 27.22 16.55 -1.43
C LEU A 6 27.61 15.08 -1.19
N LYS A 7 27.89 14.34 -2.26
CA LYS A 7 28.31 12.94 -2.16
C LYS A 7 29.60 12.77 -1.37
N SER A 8 30.58 13.65 -1.58
CA SER A 8 31.83 13.65 -0.80
C SER A 8 31.56 13.95 0.68
N THR A 9 30.78 15.01 0.96
CA THR A 9 30.43 15.47 2.31
C THR A 9 29.73 14.39 3.13
N PHE A 10 28.80 13.64 2.53
CA PHE A 10 27.97 12.66 3.25
C PHE A 10 28.37 11.19 3.02
N SER A 11 29.51 10.94 2.36
CA SER A 11 29.98 9.60 1.99
C SER A 11 30.05 8.61 3.18
N ASN A 12 30.47 9.10 4.35
CA ASN A 12 30.61 8.31 5.58
C ASN A 12 29.37 8.35 6.48
N MET A 13 28.35 9.13 6.12
CA MET A 13 27.16 9.28 6.95
C MET A 13 26.32 8.00 6.92
N LYS A 14 26.12 7.39 8.10
CA LYS A 14 25.30 6.19 8.29
C LYS A 14 24.01 6.46 9.05
N HIS A 15 23.99 7.47 9.91
CA HIS A 15 22.87 7.80 10.77
C HIS A 15 22.63 9.30 10.69
N LEU A 16 21.39 9.69 10.42
CA LEU A 16 20.94 11.06 10.50
C LEU A 16 20.13 11.22 11.78
N ILE A 17 20.62 12.03 12.71
CA ILE A 17 19.86 12.46 13.88
C ILE A 17 19.36 13.88 13.58
N GLY A 18 18.04 14.03 13.41
CA GLY A 18 17.38 15.26 13.00
C GLY A 18 16.49 15.08 11.77
N SER A 19 16.07 16.21 11.20
CA SER A 19 15.20 16.25 10.01
C SER A 19 15.99 16.21 8.70
N LEU A 20 15.36 15.66 7.65
CA LEU A 20 15.82 15.73 6.26
C LEU A 20 14.78 16.47 5.42
N LEU A 21 15.16 17.62 4.86
CA LEU A 21 14.36 18.33 3.87
C LEU A 21 15.20 18.54 2.60
N VAL A 22 14.77 17.92 1.50
CA VAL A 22 15.32 18.18 0.17
C VAL A 22 14.24 18.90 -0.62
N LYS A 23 14.42 20.19 -0.85
CA LYS A 23 13.38 21.04 -1.44
C LYS A 23 13.90 21.82 -2.64
N GLU A 24 13.10 21.84 -3.71
CA GLU A 24 13.30 22.70 -4.89
C GLU A 24 14.70 22.60 -5.52
N THR A 25 15.28 21.40 -5.52
CA THR A 25 16.62 21.16 -6.06
C THR A 25 16.59 20.71 -7.52
N LEU A 26 17.73 20.85 -8.20
CA LEU A 26 17.98 20.26 -9.54
C LEU A 26 18.48 18.81 -9.48
N LEU A 27 18.59 18.22 -8.29
CA LEU A 27 19.14 16.88 -8.10
C LEU A 27 18.23 15.83 -8.75
N LYS A 28 18.84 14.83 -9.38
CA LYS A 28 18.12 13.69 -9.95
C LYS A 28 17.88 12.57 -8.95
N SER A 29 18.65 12.53 -7.87
CA SER A 29 18.49 11.55 -6.80
C SER A 29 19.00 12.07 -5.46
N SER A 30 18.73 11.32 -4.39
CA SER A 30 19.36 11.51 -3.08
C SER A 30 20.52 10.56 -2.83
N LYS A 31 21.16 10.03 -3.90
CA LYS A 31 22.33 9.14 -3.79
C LYS A 31 23.55 9.77 -3.12
N PHE A 32 23.56 11.09 -2.92
CA PHE A 32 24.54 11.73 -2.05
C PHE A 32 24.43 11.24 -0.59
N LEU A 33 23.27 10.69 -0.19
CA LEU A 33 23.03 9.99 1.08
C LEU A 33 22.97 8.46 0.92
N ALA A 34 23.54 7.87 -0.14
CA ALA A 34 23.44 6.42 -0.38
C ALA A 34 24.00 5.54 0.75
N GLY A 35 24.89 6.09 1.60
CA GLY A 35 25.44 5.39 2.76
C GLY A 35 24.50 5.32 3.97
N LEU A 36 23.42 6.10 3.98
CA LEU A 36 22.51 6.28 5.10
C LEU A 36 21.73 4.99 5.41
N LYS A 37 21.72 4.61 6.69
CA LYS A 37 21.07 3.39 7.20
C LYS A 37 19.86 3.66 8.09
N SER A 38 19.87 4.77 8.83
CA SER A 38 18.75 5.19 9.67
C SER A 38 18.57 6.71 9.68
N ILE A 39 17.32 7.14 9.90
CA ILE A 39 16.96 8.52 10.23
C ILE A 39 16.18 8.51 11.55
N GLU A 40 16.64 9.32 12.50
CA GLU A 40 16.04 9.53 13.81
C GLU A 40 15.72 11.00 13.98
N CYS A 41 14.46 11.38 13.79
CA CYS A 41 14.07 12.78 13.88
C CYS A 41 14.13 13.30 15.33
N GLY A 42 13.89 12.43 16.31
CA GLY A 42 13.79 12.80 17.71
C GLY A 42 12.40 13.33 18.08
N GLY A 43 12.13 13.40 19.39
CA GLY A 43 10.79 13.76 19.89
C GLY A 43 10.36 15.19 19.57
N LEU A 44 9.11 15.48 19.88
CA LEU A 44 8.48 16.78 19.69
C LEU A 44 9.33 17.93 20.24
N ASN A 45 10.00 17.75 21.37
CA ASN A 45 10.82 18.81 21.98
C ASN A 45 12.15 19.08 21.26
N ARG A 46 12.66 18.14 20.44
CA ARG A 46 13.89 18.32 19.65
C ARG A 46 13.63 18.92 18.27
N VAL A 47 12.50 18.56 17.66
CA VAL A 47 12.16 19.00 16.29
C VAL A 47 11.15 20.13 16.30
N ARG A 48 10.18 20.17 17.22
CA ARG A 48 9.20 21.26 17.37
C ARG A 48 9.71 22.44 18.20
N LYS A 49 10.93 22.92 17.99
CA LYS A 49 11.10 24.38 18.15
C LYS A 49 10.34 24.97 16.98
N THR A 50 9.05 25.27 17.21
CA THR A 50 8.18 26.03 16.33
C THR A 50 8.96 27.24 15.86
N ILE A 51 9.42 27.22 14.61
CA ILE A 51 9.64 28.46 13.90
C ILE A 51 8.23 28.87 13.48
N ALA A 52 7.57 29.64 14.36
CA ALA A 52 6.25 30.23 14.14
C ALA A 52 5.14 29.23 13.72
N ASP A 53 4.72 28.35 14.64
CA ASP A 53 3.56 27.45 14.49
C ASP A 53 3.56 26.48 13.29
N ASN A 54 4.65 26.44 12.52
CA ASN A 54 4.84 25.46 11.47
C ASN A 54 5.43 24.18 12.06
N LEU A 55 4.80 23.04 11.75
CA LEU A 55 5.40 21.72 11.97
C LEU A 55 6.76 21.69 11.27
N VAL A 56 7.81 21.36 12.01
CA VAL A 56 9.14 21.21 11.41
C VAL A 56 9.12 19.96 10.54
N PRO A 57 9.48 20.08 9.25
CA PRO A 57 9.47 18.97 8.31
C PRO A 57 10.35 17.84 8.83
N GLN A 58 9.85 16.60 8.77
CA GLN A 58 10.57 15.44 9.33
C GLN A 58 11.51 14.86 8.27
N VAL A 59 10.97 14.09 7.33
CA VAL A 59 11.71 13.51 6.21
C VAL A 59 10.94 13.77 4.94
N GLU A 60 11.39 14.74 4.15
CA GLU A 60 10.60 15.31 3.08
C GLU A 60 11.41 15.59 1.80
N TRP A 61 10.82 15.23 0.66
CA TRP A 61 11.25 15.63 -0.66
C TRP A 61 10.15 16.43 -1.35
N ILE A 62 10.30 17.75 -1.40
CA ILE A 62 9.23 18.66 -1.85
C ILE A 62 9.67 19.46 -3.08
N GLY A 63 8.88 19.42 -4.15
CA GLY A 63 9.08 20.31 -5.31
C GLY A 63 10.35 20.04 -6.12
N ASN A 64 10.93 18.84 -6.05
CA ASN A 64 12.13 18.48 -6.80
C ASN A 64 11.75 17.99 -8.20
N ALA A 65 11.63 18.92 -9.16
CA ALA A 65 11.13 18.62 -10.51
C ALA A 65 11.99 17.66 -11.33
N ASN A 66 13.30 17.56 -11.02
CA ASN A 66 14.24 16.67 -11.71
C ASN A 66 14.48 15.33 -10.99
N LEU A 67 13.92 15.15 -9.79
CA LEU A 67 14.09 13.94 -9.00
C LEU A 67 13.48 12.75 -9.74
N GLN A 68 14.29 11.75 -10.03
CA GLN A 68 13.91 10.50 -10.70
C GLN A 68 13.70 9.37 -9.68
N GLU A 69 14.44 9.39 -8.57
CA GLU A 69 14.38 8.40 -7.50
C GLU A 69 14.98 8.96 -6.21
N LEU A 70 14.74 8.32 -5.05
CA LEU A 70 15.48 8.67 -3.83
C LEU A 70 16.87 8.05 -3.83
N GLY A 71 16.98 6.77 -4.19
CA GLY A 71 18.26 6.05 -4.26
C GLY A 71 18.89 5.77 -2.89
N LEU A 72 18.08 5.63 -1.83
CA LEU A 72 18.56 5.35 -0.47
C LEU A 72 18.52 3.84 -0.18
N LEU A 73 19.26 3.07 -0.97
CA LEU A 73 19.22 1.60 -0.94
C LEU A 73 19.62 0.99 0.41
N ASN A 74 20.44 1.69 1.20
CA ASN A 74 20.88 1.21 2.51
C ASN A 74 19.96 1.63 3.66
N LEU A 75 18.95 2.46 3.42
CA LEU A 75 18.05 2.96 4.46
C LEU A 75 17.14 1.81 4.92
N THR A 76 17.19 1.50 6.22
CA THR A 76 16.47 0.35 6.80
C THR A 76 15.46 0.75 7.88
N SER A 77 15.62 1.92 8.48
CA SER A 77 14.82 2.37 9.60
C SER A 77 14.51 3.86 9.56
N LEU A 78 13.29 4.19 9.95
CA LEU A 78 12.78 5.53 10.09
C LEU A 78 12.13 5.67 11.47
N ASN A 79 12.75 6.46 12.34
CA ASN A 79 12.22 6.86 13.64
C ASN A 79 11.80 8.34 13.58
N CYS A 80 10.60 8.60 13.03
CA CYS A 80 10.09 9.93 12.72
C CYS A 80 8.56 9.94 12.77
N PHE A 81 7.94 11.12 12.75
CA PHE A 81 6.47 11.22 12.71
C PHE A 81 5.89 11.04 11.30
N SER A 82 6.64 11.44 10.28
CA SER A 82 6.18 11.39 8.90
C SER A 82 7.31 11.24 7.90
N MET A 83 6.96 10.76 6.71
CA MET A 83 7.76 10.81 5.49
C MET A 83 6.87 11.29 4.33
N GLU A 84 7.33 12.32 3.62
CA GLU A 84 6.61 12.88 2.48
C GLU A 84 7.49 12.98 1.22
N ILE A 85 6.89 12.63 0.08
CA ILE A 85 7.42 12.92 -1.25
C ILE A 85 6.32 13.57 -2.06
N SER A 86 6.51 14.81 -2.50
CA SER A 86 5.51 15.53 -3.28
C SER A 86 6.11 16.45 -4.35
N SER A 87 5.35 16.64 -5.42
CA SER A 87 5.70 17.54 -6.53
C SER A 87 7.04 17.23 -7.24
N SER A 88 7.31 15.95 -7.48
CA SER A 88 8.46 15.42 -8.22
C SER A 88 8.05 14.79 -9.55
N ARG A 89 7.78 15.65 -10.54
CA ARG A 89 7.18 15.27 -11.83
C ARG A 89 7.96 14.24 -12.67
N LYS A 90 9.28 14.13 -12.48
CA LYS A 90 10.15 13.18 -13.20
C LYS A 90 10.43 11.89 -12.42
N MET A 91 9.79 11.67 -11.28
CA MET A 91 10.04 10.49 -10.46
C MET A 91 9.58 9.23 -11.20
N GLU A 92 10.45 8.22 -11.27
CA GLU A 92 10.22 6.95 -11.98
C GLU A 92 10.07 5.81 -10.98
N THR A 93 10.90 5.77 -9.94
CA THR A 93 10.90 4.74 -8.88
C THR A 93 11.09 5.34 -7.49
N LEU A 94 10.66 4.65 -6.44
CA LEU A 94 10.86 5.08 -5.06
C LEU A 94 12.33 4.89 -4.61
N SER A 95 12.86 3.69 -4.83
CA SER A 95 14.23 3.28 -4.52
C SER A 95 14.55 3.29 -3.01
N LEU A 96 13.66 2.65 -2.24
CA LEU A 96 13.76 2.36 -0.79
C LEU A 96 13.51 0.87 -0.46
N PRO A 97 14.15 -0.09 -1.16
CA PRO A 97 13.80 -1.51 -1.05
C PRO A 97 14.01 -2.11 0.36
N ASN A 98 14.89 -1.51 1.18
CA ASN A 98 15.24 -2.04 2.49
C ASN A 98 14.54 -1.31 3.67
N LEU A 99 13.76 -0.26 3.40
CA LEU A 99 13.10 0.50 4.46
C LEU A 99 11.87 -0.26 4.95
N LYS A 100 12.03 -0.93 6.10
CA LYS A 100 10.99 -1.81 6.67
C LYS A 100 10.71 -1.57 8.14
N ASN A 101 11.53 -0.78 8.84
CA ASN A 101 11.35 -0.50 10.26
C ASN A 101 10.85 0.93 10.47
N PHE A 102 9.65 1.05 11.00
CA PHE A 102 8.99 2.33 11.29
C PHE A 102 8.75 2.46 12.78
N SER A 103 8.98 3.65 13.32
CA SER A 103 8.67 3.96 14.72
C SER A 103 8.53 5.47 14.89
N VAL A 104 7.78 5.88 15.92
CA VAL A 104 7.64 7.28 16.29
C VAL A 104 8.49 7.54 17.55
N PRO A 105 9.28 8.62 17.60
CA PRO A 105 10.08 8.93 18.77
C PRO A 105 9.22 9.05 20.04
N ASN A 106 9.61 8.36 21.12
CA ASN A 106 8.93 8.38 22.42
C ASN A 106 7.45 7.93 22.41
N SER A 107 7.02 7.19 21.38
CA SER A 107 5.66 6.66 21.31
C SER A 107 5.66 5.20 20.85
N ILE A 108 4.96 4.35 21.60
CA ILE A 108 4.79 2.93 21.29
C ILE A 108 3.52 2.68 20.49
N ASP A 109 2.56 3.59 20.47
CA ASP A 109 1.24 3.38 19.86
C ASP A 109 1.07 4.16 18.55
N GLU A 110 1.83 5.25 18.35
CA GLU A 110 1.77 6.05 17.14
C GLU A 110 2.39 5.34 15.93
N LYS A 111 1.97 5.80 14.74
CA LYS A 111 2.40 5.29 13.45
C LYS A 111 3.02 6.42 12.64
N VAL A 112 4.02 6.09 11.84
CA VAL A 112 4.69 7.01 10.92
C VAL A 112 3.74 7.28 9.75
N GLY A 113 3.35 8.54 9.56
CA GLY A 113 2.53 8.96 8.43
C GLY A 113 3.33 8.95 7.13
N ILE A 114 2.89 8.17 6.14
CA ILE A 114 3.57 8.04 4.84
C ILE A 114 2.71 8.65 3.74
N ARG A 115 3.25 9.66 3.04
CA ARG A 115 2.61 10.33 1.89
C ARG A 115 3.56 10.31 0.69
N ILE A 116 3.24 9.54 -0.34
CA ILE A 116 4.03 9.44 -1.57
C ILE A 116 3.16 9.90 -2.73
N ALA A 117 3.24 11.18 -3.09
CA ALA A 117 2.43 11.80 -4.14
C ALA A 117 3.29 12.68 -5.07
N PRO A 118 4.25 12.10 -5.81
CA PRO A 118 5.18 12.87 -6.64
C PRO A 118 4.51 13.58 -7.82
N SER A 119 3.25 13.27 -8.15
CA SER A 119 2.54 13.83 -9.31
C SER A 119 3.27 13.52 -10.64
N SER A 120 3.72 12.27 -10.80
CA SER A 120 4.35 11.78 -12.03
C SER A 120 3.58 10.60 -12.62
N SER A 121 3.28 10.65 -13.91
CA SER A 121 2.60 9.57 -14.63
C SER A 121 3.47 8.32 -14.82
N ASN A 122 4.79 8.48 -14.72
CA ASN A 122 5.74 7.38 -14.92
C ASN A 122 6.13 6.70 -13.61
N PHE A 123 5.87 7.34 -12.47
CA PHE A 123 6.21 6.82 -11.17
C PHE A 123 5.55 5.48 -10.89
N CYS A 124 6.37 4.49 -10.55
CA CYS A 124 5.92 3.21 -10.05
C CYS A 124 6.58 2.87 -8.71
N ILE A 125 5.86 2.12 -7.89
CA ILE A 125 6.36 1.51 -6.65
C ILE A 125 6.49 0.01 -6.86
N SER A 126 7.59 -0.60 -6.40
CA SER A 126 7.73 -2.05 -6.47
C SER A 126 6.80 -2.74 -5.46
N THR A 127 6.46 -4.01 -5.73
CA THR A 127 5.69 -4.85 -4.80
C THR A 127 6.43 -5.09 -3.49
N GLU A 128 7.75 -5.25 -3.52
CA GLU A 128 8.61 -5.37 -2.34
C GLU A 128 8.54 -4.11 -1.46
N GLU A 129 8.68 -2.91 -2.04
CA GLU A 129 8.55 -1.65 -1.31
C GLU A 129 7.14 -1.48 -0.75
N MET A 130 6.10 -1.83 -1.52
CA MET A 130 4.72 -1.78 -1.03
C MET A 130 4.53 -2.71 0.18
N LEU A 131 5.05 -3.94 0.17
CA LEU A 131 4.95 -4.86 1.30
C LEU A 131 5.60 -4.32 2.55
N ASN A 132 6.84 -3.81 2.42
CA ASN A 132 7.55 -3.21 3.55
C ASN A 132 6.74 -2.09 4.21
N LEU A 133 5.95 -1.35 3.42
CA LEU A 133 5.09 -0.28 3.91
C LEU A 133 3.78 -0.76 4.52
N ILE A 134 3.14 -1.83 4.01
CA ILE A 134 1.82 -2.26 4.47
C ILE A 134 1.86 -3.32 5.57
N GLU A 135 2.91 -4.14 5.62
CA GLU A 135 3.06 -5.19 6.64
C GLU A 135 3.49 -4.62 7.99
N ASN A 136 4.17 -3.47 8.00
CA ASN A 136 4.60 -2.85 9.24
C ASN A 136 3.43 -2.11 9.91
N GLU A 137 2.99 -2.59 11.07
CA GLU A 137 1.87 -1.99 11.82
C GLU A 137 2.14 -0.57 12.34
N LYS A 138 3.41 -0.12 12.33
CA LYS A 138 3.85 1.25 12.63
C LYS A 138 3.91 2.17 11.41
N SER A 139 3.58 1.67 10.23
CA SER A 139 3.40 2.49 9.02
C SER A 139 1.92 2.84 8.87
N LEU A 140 1.62 4.12 8.66
CA LEU A 140 0.29 4.61 8.30
C LEU A 140 0.36 5.27 6.93
N ILE A 141 -0.08 4.54 5.90
CA ILE A 141 -0.19 5.09 4.56
C ILE A 141 -1.35 6.08 4.50
N GLN A 142 -1.01 7.37 4.34
CA GLN A 142 -1.97 8.44 4.13
C GLN A 142 -2.33 8.54 2.65
N GLU A 143 -1.33 8.44 1.76
CA GLU A 143 -1.53 8.48 0.31
C GLU A 143 -0.35 7.84 -0.42
N ILE A 144 -0.65 7.06 -1.47
CA ILE A 144 0.32 6.63 -2.48
C ILE A 144 -0.27 6.90 -3.86
N ASP A 145 0.32 7.82 -4.60
CA ASP A 145 0.02 8.10 -6.00
C ASP A 145 1.07 7.51 -6.93
N ALA A 146 0.90 6.23 -7.23
CA ALA A 146 1.79 5.42 -8.06
C ALA A 146 0.99 4.38 -8.86
N LYS A 147 1.68 3.73 -9.81
CA LYS A 147 1.32 2.39 -10.31
C LYS A 147 2.28 1.36 -9.71
N TYR A 148 1.98 0.07 -9.83
CA TYR A 148 3.00 -0.93 -9.54
C TYR A 148 4.02 -1.04 -10.68
N CYS A 149 5.30 -1.25 -10.35
CA CYS A 149 6.33 -1.48 -11.36
C CYS A 149 6.11 -2.81 -12.10
N SER A 150 6.51 -2.87 -13.37
CA SER A 150 6.47 -4.07 -14.20
C SER A 150 7.88 -4.41 -14.73
N PRO A 151 8.36 -5.65 -14.60
CA PRO A 151 7.72 -6.73 -13.85
C PRO A 151 7.72 -6.45 -12.33
N PRO A 152 6.81 -7.06 -11.56
CA PRO A 152 6.85 -6.97 -10.10
C PRO A 152 8.15 -7.58 -9.56
N SER A 153 8.70 -7.00 -8.48
CA SER A 153 9.90 -7.50 -7.83
C SER A 153 9.61 -8.84 -7.12
N PRO A 154 10.52 -9.84 -7.19
CA PRO A 154 10.40 -11.05 -6.38
C PRO A 154 10.44 -10.67 -4.91
N VAL A 155 9.45 -11.12 -4.14
CA VAL A 155 9.41 -10.84 -2.70
C VAL A 155 10.13 -11.96 -1.94
N PRO A 156 10.90 -11.64 -0.89
CA PRO A 156 11.48 -12.66 -0.02
C PRO A 156 10.39 -13.59 0.57
N HIS A 157 10.62 -14.91 0.50
CA HIS A 157 9.83 -15.96 1.17
C HIS A 157 8.42 -16.29 0.64
N GLY A 158 8.07 -15.96 -0.61
CA GLY A 158 6.76 -16.31 -1.18
C GLY A 158 6.80 -16.84 -2.61
N LYS A 159 5.67 -17.40 -3.07
CA LYS A 159 5.44 -17.76 -4.48
C LYS A 159 4.51 -16.73 -5.11
N TRP A 160 5.02 -16.04 -6.11
CA TRP A 160 4.29 -15.04 -6.87
C TRP A 160 3.49 -15.66 -8.01
N CYS A 161 2.29 -15.12 -8.24
CA CYS A 161 1.45 -15.46 -9.39
C CYS A 161 0.95 -14.20 -10.09
N ASN A 162 1.19 -14.13 -11.40
CA ASN A 162 0.71 -13.03 -12.22
C ASN A 162 -0.71 -13.30 -12.72
N SER A 163 -1.69 -12.51 -12.25
CA SER A 163 -3.07 -12.60 -12.74
C SER A 163 -3.27 -11.85 -14.07
N THR A 164 -2.37 -10.94 -14.44
CA THR A 164 -2.51 -10.16 -15.69
C THR A 164 -2.31 -11.00 -16.96
N VAL A 165 -1.78 -12.21 -16.84
CA VAL A 165 -1.41 -13.06 -17.98
C VAL A 165 -2.52 -14.03 -18.36
N THR A 166 -3.19 -14.65 -17.37
CA THR A 166 -4.34 -15.54 -17.60
C THR A 166 -5.24 -15.57 -16.37
N THR A 167 -6.50 -15.14 -16.50
CA THR A 167 -7.54 -15.30 -15.45
C THR A 167 -7.89 -16.77 -15.20
N LEU A 168 -7.66 -17.64 -16.18
CA LEU A 168 -8.01 -19.06 -16.14
C LEU A 168 -7.14 -19.92 -15.21
N LEU A 169 -5.90 -19.50 -14.93
CA LEU A 169 -4.95 -20.29 -14.15
C LEU A 169 -4.76 -19.66 -12.78
N ILE A 170 -5.74 -19.87 -11.89
CA ILE A 170 -5.44 -19.85 -10.46
C ILE A 170 -4.41 -20.97 -10.27
N LYS A 171 -3.22 -20.62 -9.77
CA LYS A 171 -2.13 -21.57 -9.56
C LYS A 171 -2.06 -21.94 -8.08
N GLU A 172 -1.72 -23.19 -7.81
CA GLU A 172 -1.53 -23.64 -6.44
C GLU A 172 -0.26 -23.05 -5.80
N GLY A 173 -0.36 -22.76 -4.51
CA GLY A 173 0.75 -22.32 -3.67
C GLY A 173 1.12 -20.86 -3.81
N CYS A 174 0.34 -20.05 -4.54
CA CYS A 174 0.55 -18.60 -4.59
C CYS A 174 0.36 -18.00 -3.19
N THR A 175 1.31 -17.19 -2.75
CA THR A 175 1.15 -16.35 -1.55
C THR A 175 0.85 -14.90 -1.93
N GLN A 176 1.18 -14.49 -3.15
CA GLN A 176 1.01 -13.12 -3.62
C GLN A 176 0.49 -13.08 -5.06
N ILE A 177 -0.50 -12.22 -5.30
CA ILE A 177 -1.12 -12.03 -6.60
C ILE A 177 -0.84 -10.62 -7.10
N PHE A 178 -0.42 -10.53 -8.37
CA PHE A 178 -0.23 -9.25 -9.07
C PHE A 178 -1.32 -9.04 -10.13
N GLY A 179 -1.94 -7.86 -10.10
CA GLY A 179 -3.11 -7.54 -10.90
C GLY A 179 -4.42 -8.01 -10.25
N ASN A 180 -5.52 -7.80 -10.96
CA ASN A 180 -6.85 -8.14 -10.46
C ASN A 180 -7.03 -9.66 -10.45
N LEU A 181 -7.43 -10.24 -9.31
CA LEU A 181 -7.87 -11.62 -9.22
C LEU A 181 -9.35 -11.68 -9.58
N VAL A 182 -9.67 -12.29 -10.72
CA VAL A 182 -11.05 -12.49 -11.17
C VAL A 182 -11.44 -13.94 -10.95
N ILE A 183 -12.50 -14.17 -10.19
CA ILE A 183 -13.13 -15.48 -9.98
C ILE A 183 -14.49 -15.45 -10.66
N ASP A 184 -14.71 -16.36 -11.60
CA ASP A 184 -15.93 -16.46 -12.40
C ASP A 184 -16.23 -17.94 -12.73
N PRO A 185 -17.30 -18.27 -13.49
CA PRO A 185 -17.64 -19.66 -13.79
C PRO A 185 -16.51 -20.49 -14.43
N GLU A 186 -15.56 -19.85 -15.11
CA GLU A 186 -14.48 -20.56 -15.79
C GLU A 186 -13.42 -21.07 -14.82
N ASN A 187 -13.30 -20.49 -13.62
CA ASN A 187 -12.24 -20.82 -12.65
C ASN A 187 -12.72 -21.03 -11.21
N GLU A 188 -14.02 -20.92 -10.92
CA GLU A 188 -14.58 -21.08 -9.56
C GLU A 188 -14.26 -22.44 -8.93
N HIS A 189 -14.01 -23.47 -9.73
CA HIS A 189 -13.62 -24.81 -9.29
C HIS A 189 -12.17 -24.88 -8.75
N LEU A 190 -11.36 -23.83 -8.96
CA LEU A 190 -9.95 -23.75 -8.53
C LEU A 190 -9.76 -22.92 -7.26
N VAL A 191 -10.82 -22.37 -6.67
CA VAL A 191 -10.71 -21.43 -5.55
C VAL A 191 -10.01 -21.99 -4.31
N SER A 192 -10.02 -23.32 -4.12
CA SER A 192 -9.28 -23.99 -3.05
C SER A 192 -7.77 -23.74 -3.08
N GLN A 193 -7.22 -23.41 -4.25
CA GLN A 193 -5.81 -23.09 -4.45
C GLN A 193 -5.42 -21.71 -3.92
N LEU A 194 -6.40 -20.85 -3.60
CA LEU A 194 -6.19 -19.50 -3.07
C LEU A 194 -5.96 -19.48 -1.56
N LYS A 195 -5.97 -20.64 -0.89
CA LYS A 195 -5.86 -20.76 0.57
C LYS A 195 -4.63 -20.07 1.15
N MET A 196 -3.51 -20.11 0.44
CA MET A 196 -2.23 -19.54 0.88
C MET A 196 -2.02 -18.08 0.48
N VAL A 197 -2.93 -17.49 -0.29
CA VAL A 197 -2.77 -16.11 -0.78
C VAL A 197 -2.88 -15.17 0.41
N GLU A 198 -1.82 -14.41 0.65
CA GLU A 198 -1.73 -13.42 1.73
C GLU A 198 -1.96 -12.00 1.23
N VAL A 199 -1.57 -11.71 -0.02
CA VAL A 199 -1.60 -10.35 -0.59
C VAL A 199 -2.09 -10.34 -2.04
N ILE A 200 -2.96 -9.39 -2.36
CA ILE A 200 -3.38 -9.06 -3.73
C ILE A 200 -2.98 -7.61 -4.03
N PHE A 201 -2.02 -7.42 -4.94
CA PHE A 201 -1.66 -6.12 -5.52
C PHE A 201 -2.57 -5.82 -6.71
N GLY A 202 -3.84 -5.58 -6.40
CA GLY A 202 -4.94 -5.44 -7.36
C GLY A 202 -6.27 -5.68 -6.67
N GLY A 203 -7.36 -5.66 -7.43
CA GLY A 203 -8.70 -5.94 -6.91
C GLY A 203 -9.02 -7.43 -6.85
N LEU A 204 -9.88 -7.81 -5.89
CA LEU A 204 -10.55 -9.10 -5.85
C LEU A 204 -11.95 -8.95 -6.47
N ILE A 205 -12.20 -9.65 -7.58
CA ILE A 205 -13.46 -9.58 -8.32
C ILE A 205 -14.05 -10.99 -8.37
N ILE A 206 -15.24 -11.20 -7.81
CA ILE A 206 -15.94 -12.49 -7.81
C ILE A 206 -17.29 -12.28 -8.47
N ARG A 207 -17.52 -12.87 -9.65
CA ARG A 207 -18.72 -12.58 -10.44
C ARG A 207 -19.33 -13.77 -11.13
N GLY A 208 -20.67 -13.82 -11.14
CA GLY A 208 -21.41 -14.81 -11.91
C GLY A 208 -21.25 -16.27 -11.44
N THR A 209 -20.68 -16.49 -10.26
CA THR A 209 -20.31 -17.82 -9.74
C THR A 209 -21.52 -18.58 -9.18
N ASN A 210 -21.40 -19.90 -9.10
CA ASN A 210 -22.30 -20.79 -8.36
C ASN A 210 -21.88 -21.01 -6.91
N LEU A 211 -20.83 -20.32 -6.44
CA LEU A 211 -20.34 -20.42 -5.08
C LEU A 211 -21.46 -20.13 -4.08
N THR A 212 -21.61 -21.01 -3.09
CA THR A 212 -22.56 -20.79 -1.97
C THR A 212 -21.95 -19.96 -0.85
N LYS A 213 -20.62 -19.95 -0.76
CA LYS A 213 -19.85 -19.18 0.23
C LYS A 213 -18.48 -18.79 -0.32
N ILE A 214 -17.93 -17.70 0.20
CA ILE A 214 -16.51 -17.36 0.06
C ILE A 214 -15.82 -17.72 1.38
N ASP A 215 -15.09 -18.83 1.45
CA ASP A 215 -14.39 -19.28 2.66
C ASP A 215 -13.01 -19.88 2.37
N PHE A 216 -12.50 -19.66 1.15
CA PHE A 216 -11.26 -20.24 0.65
C PHE A 216 -10.05 -19.32 0.79
N PHE A 217 -10.23 -18.07 1.24
CA PHE A 217 -9.12 -17.14 1.53
C PHE A 217 -8.63 -17.29 2.97
N GLY A 218 -7.94 -18.41 3.24
CA GLY A 218 -7.48 -18.76 4.59
C GLY A 218 -6.40 -17.83 5.17
N SER A 219 -5.59 -17.20 4.31
CA SER A 219 -4.43 -16.39 4.74
C SER A 219 -4.44 -14.94 4.23
N LEU A 220 -5.50 -14.51 3.54
CA LEU A 220 -5.53 -13.20 2.85
C LEU A 220 -5.56 -12.06 3.88
N LYS A 221 -4.50 -11.26 3.93
CA LYS A 221 -4.30 -10.16 4.88
C LYS A 221 -4.47 -8.79 4.23
N TYR A 222 -4.03 -8.63 2.98
CA TYR A 222 -3.93 -7.34 2.34
C TYR A 222 -4.46 -7.36 0.90
N ILE A 223 -5.33 -6.41 0.58
CA ILE A 223 -5.75 -6.08 -0.80
C ILE A 223 -5.43 -4.62 -1.03
N TRP A 224 -4.61 -4.31 -2.03
CA TRP A 224 -4.15 -2.95 -2.29
C TRP A 224 -4.22 -2.57 -3.76
N VAL A 225 -5.23 -1.77 -4.09
CA VAL A 225 -5.47 -1.25 -5.44
C VAL A 225 -4.88 0.15 -5.56
N LEU A 226 -4.03 0.35 -6.57
CA LEU A 226 -3.43 1.65 -6.89
C LEU A 226 -4.12 2.38 -8.05
N ASP A 227 -4.86 1.66 -8.90
CA ASP A 227 -5.66 2.28 -9.95
C ASP A 227 -6.91 2.96 -9.37
N LYS A 228 -7.50 3.87 -10.16
CA LYS A 228 -8.60 4.73 -9.71
C LYS A 228 -9.99 4.15 -9.99
N THR A 229 -10.06 2.96 -10.61
CA THR A 229 -11.29 2.44 -11.22
C THR A 229 -11.77 1.13 -10.60
N THR A 230 -10.87 0.35 -9.99
CA THR A 230 -11.18 -0.97 -9.47
C THR A 230 -11.46 -0.91 -7.96
N SER A 231 -12.61 -1.44 -7.53
CA SER A 231 -12.88 -1.68 -6.10
C SER A 231 -11.86 -2.67 -5.53
N ALA A 232 -11.52 -2.55 -4.25
CA ALA A 232 -10.66 -3.54 -3.61
C ALA A 232 -11.33 -4.92 -3.58
N ILE A 233 -12.63 -4.95 -3.27
CA ILE A 233 -13.45 -6.15 -3.31
C ILE A 233 -14.72 -5.83 -4.11
N LEU A 234 -14.97 -6.55 -5.19
CA LEU A 234 -16.20 -6.51 -5.97
C LEU A 234 -16.77 -7.93 -6.03
N VAL A 235 -17.94 -8.13 -5.45
CA VAL A 235 -18.65 -9.41 -5.48
C VAL A 235 -20.01 -9.16 -6.12
N GLU A 236 -20.23 -9.66 -7.33
CA GLU A 236 -21.43 -9.32 -8.09
C GLU A 236 -22.09 -10.50 -8.81
N ASN A 237 -23.42 -10.48 -8.93
CA ASN A 237 -24.17 -11.46 -9.72
C ASN A 237 -23.94 -12.93 -9.29
N ASN A 238 -23.78 -13.19 -7.99
CA ASN A 238 -23.62 -14.55 -7.44
C ASN A 238 -24.91 -14.99 -6.70
N PRO A 239 -25.92 -15.57 -7.37
CA PRO A 239 -27.24 -15.81 -6.80
C PRO A 239 -27.26 -16.86 -5.68
N ASN A 240 -26.30 -17.79 -5.67
CA ASN A 240 -26.21 -18.84 -4.66
C ASN A 240 -25.40 -18.42 -3.42
N LEU A 241 -24.71 -17.27 -3.47
CA LEU A 241 -23.76 -16.84 -2.46
C LEU A 241 -24.48 -16.30 -1.22
N VAL A 242 -24.56 -17.11 -0.16
CA VAL A 242 -25.30 -16.80 1.08
C VAL A 242 -24.42 -16.40 2.25
N ASP A 243 -23.10 -16.56 2.14
CA ASP A 243 -22.13 -16.22 3.19
C ASP A 243 -20.74 -15.86 2.61
N PHE A 244 -19.93 -15.14 3.37
CA PHE A 244 -18.53 -14.85 3.04
C PHE A 244 -17.67 -14.66 4.28
N SER A 245 -16.42 -15.08 4.22
CA SER A 245 -15.45 -14.96 5.30
C SER A 245 -14.06 -14.64 4.77
N PHE A 246 -13.45 -13.64 5.39
CA PHE A 246 -12.06 -13.22 5.18
C PHE A 246 -11.37 -13.15 6.55
N PRO A 247 -11.03 -14.31 7.16
CA PRO A 247 -10.68 -14.39 8.58
C PRO A 247 -9.44 -13.58 8.96
N GLU A 248 -8.45 -13.51 8.05
CA GLU A 248 -7.16 -12.84 8.30
C GLU A 248 -7.06 -11.45 7.67
N LEU A 249 -8.13 -10.96 7.03
CA LEU A 249 -8.07 -9.73 6.25
C LEU A 249 -7.95 -8.53 7.17
N LYS A 250 -6.80 -7.84 7.08
CA LYS A 250 -6.47 -6.66 7.88
C LYS A 250 -6.81 -5.38 7.14
N ILE A 251 -6.50 -5.32 5.84
CA ILE A 251 -6.61 -4.08 5.04
C ILE A 251 -7.13 -4.40 3.64
N ALA A 252 -8.18 -3.67 3.22
CA ALA A 252 -8.60 -3.56 1.83
C ALA A 252 -8.62 -2.08 1.43
N LYS A 253 -7.80 -1.69 0.45
CA LYS A 253 -7.68 -0.29 -0.02
C LYS A 253 -7.86 -0.19 -1.53
N SER A 254 -8.58 0.87 -1.92
CA SER A 254 -8.67 1.33 -3.30
C SER A 254 -8.87 2.84 -3.34
N LYS A 255 -8.49 3.46 -4.46
CA LYS A 255 -8.86 4.84 -4.80
C LYS A 255 -10.26 4.94 -5.40
N ALA A 256 -10.82 3.83 -5.88
CA ALA A 256 -12.20 3.77 -6.34
C ALA A 256 -13.16 3.89 -5.14
N LEU A 257 -14.29 4.54 -5.37
CA LEU A 257 -15.42 4.55 -4.45
C LEU A 257 -16.64 3.94 -5.16
N PRO A 258 -17.32 2.95 -4.55
CA PRO A 258 -17.01 2.33 -3.25
C PRO A 258 -15.71 1.48 -3.26
N ILE A 259 -15.15 1.20 -2.08
CA ILE A 259 -13.95 0.35 -1.93
C ILE A 259 -14.35 -1.13 -1.95
N ILE A 260 -15.49 -1.45 -1.33
CA ILE A 260 -16.07 -2.79 -1.25
C ILE A 260 -17.49 -2.73 -1.81
N VAL A 261 -17.81 -3.60 -2.75
CA VAL A 261 -19.12 -3.66 -3.41
C VAL A 261 -19.63 -5.09 -3.41
N PHE A 262 -20.85 -5.27 -2.93
CA PHE A 262 -21.65 -6.48 -3.09
C PHE A 262 -22.92 -6.11 -3.85
N GLU A 263 -23.12 -6.63 -5.05
CA GLU A 263 -24.24 -6.23 -5.91
C GLU A 263 -24.90 -7.43 -6.61
N ASN A 264 -26.23 -7.50 -6.60
CA ASN A 264 -27.01 -8.54 -7.26
C ASN A 264 -26.60 -9.98 -6.84
N ASN A 265 -26.25 -10.16 -5.57
CA ASN A 265 -25.97 -11.48 -4.99
C ASN A 265 -27.24 -12.05 -4.33
N ASN A 266 -27.12 -13.15 -3.59
CA ASN A 266 -28.24 -13.62 -2.77
C ASN A 266 -28.68 -12.55 -1.75
N ASN A 267 -29.99 -12.32 -1.65
CA ASN A 267 -30.57 -11.32 -0.73
C ASN A 267 -30.21 -11.56 0.75
N ALA A 268 -29.80 -12.79 1.13
CA ALA A 268 -29.28 -13.07 2.47
C ALA A 268 -28.11 -12.14 2.86
N LEU A 269 -27.26 -11.74 1.90
CA LEU A 269 -26.12 -10.86 2.17
C LEU A 269 -26.51 -9.40 2.40
N ALA A 270 -27.52 -8.91 1.67
CA ALA A 270 -27.99 -7.53 1.79
C ALA A 270 -28.99 -7.31 2.94
N SER A 271 -29.67 -8.38 3.38
CA SER A 271 -30.69 -8.31 4.43
C SER A 271 -30.13 -8.41 5.85
N ASP A 272 -28.93 -8.97 6.03
CA ASP A 272 -28.32 -9.15 7.35
C ASP A 272 -27.19 -8.14 7.59
N SER A 273 -27.48 -7.15 8.45
CA SER A 273 -26.52 -6.10 8.82
C SER A 273 -25.20 -6.64 9.40
N LYS A 274 -25.14 -7.88 9.91
CA LYS A 274 -23.89 -8.49 10.41
C LYS A 274 -22.79 -8.49 9.34
N TYR A 275 -23.16 -8.65 8.07
CA TYR A 275 -22.22 -8.68 6.96
C TYR A 275 -21.56 -7.33 6.74
N CYS A 276 -22.31 -6.24 6.90
CA CYS A 276 -21.77 -4.89 6.93
C CYS A 276 -20.75 -4.70 8.06
N TYR A 277 -21.04 -5.23 9.26
CA TYR A 277 -20.14 -5.12 10.41
C TYR A 277 -18.84 -5.92 10.25
N ARG A 278 -18.82 -7.01 9.45
CA ARG A 278 -17.63 -7.86 9.24
C ARG A 278 -16.44 -7.10 8.64
N PHE A 279 -16.66 -6.05 7.85
CA PHE A 279 -15.61 -5.28 7.20
C PHE A 279 -15.25 -3.96 7.90
N GLN A 280 -15.96 -3.55 8.96
CA GLN A 280 -15.76 -2.23 9.57
C GLN A 280 -14.32 -2.02 10.06
N ASN A 281 -13.67 -3.06 10.57
CA ASN A 281 -12.28 -3.00 11.01
C ASN A 281 -11.27 -3.15 9.86
N VAL A 282 -11.68 -3.71 8.73
CA VAL A 282 -10.81 -4.00 7.57
C VAL A 282 -10.54 -2.75 6.74
N VAL A 283 -11.56 -1.90 6.55
CA VAL A 283 -11.41 -0.72 5.69
C VAL A 283 -10.62 0.39 6.40
N ASN A 284 -10.47 0.29 7.73
CA ASN A 284 -9.80 1.26 8.62
C ASN A 284 -10.10 2.72 8.29
N VAL A 285 -11.31 2.99 7.79
CA VAL A 285 -11.80 4.35 7.52
C VAL A 285 -13.26 4.37 7.91
N THR A 286 -13.58 5.29 8.81
CA THR A 286 -14.90 5.49 9.43
C THR A 286 -15.89 6.19 8.49
N GLY A 287 -15.90 5.85 7.20
CA GLY A 287 -16.71 6.52 6.18
C GLY A 287 -17.90 5.70 5.69
N HIS A 288 -19.13 6.20 5.87
CA HIS A 288 -20.39 5.60 5.41
C HIS A 288 -20.50 5.37 3.88
N ARG A 289 -19.49 5.68 3.06
CA ARG A 289 -19.57 5.59 1.58
C ARG A 289 -18.56 4.62 0.96
N GLN A 290 -18.04 3.69 1.75
CA GLN A 290 -16.95 2.82 1.31
C GLN A 290 -17.38 1.39 1.01
N MET A 291 -18.52 0.96 1.56
CA MET A 291 -19.02 -0.38 1.41
C MET A 291 -20.50 -0.34 1.06
N PHE A 292 -20.85 -1.02 -0.04
CA PHE A 292 -22.20 -1.05 -0.57
C PHE A 292 -22.70 -2.48 -0.71
N PHE A 293 -23.95 -2.72 -0.28
CA PHE A 293 -24.73 -3.92 -0.58
C PHE A 293 -25.96 -3.50 -1.37
N ASP A 294 -26.09 -3.93 -2.63
CA ASP A 294 -27.20 -3.60 -3.52
C ASP A 294 -27.55 -2.09 -3.52
N GLY A 295 -26.52 -1.26 -3.69
CA GLY A 295 -26.67 0.20 -3.72
C GLY A 295 -26.85 0.88 -2.36
N LYS A 296 -26.95 0.12 -1.25
CA LYS A 296 -27.07 0.68 0.11
C LYS A 296 -25.72 0.72 0.80
N SER A 297 -25.39 1.86 1.40
CA SER A 297 -24.22 1.98 2.27
C SER A 297 -24.39 1.20 3.56
N CYS A 298 -23.29 0.66 4.09
CA CYS A 298 -23.26 0.17 5.47
C CYS A 298 -23.23 1.34 6.47
N GLY A 299 -24.24 1.40 7.35
CA GLY A 299 -24.43 2.43 8.38
C GLY A 299 -25.60 3.36 8.07
#